data_AF-A0A9X1D889-F1
#
_entry.id   AF-A0A9X1D889-F1
#
_cell.length_a   1.000
_cell.length_b   1.000
_cell.length_c   1.000
_cell.angle_alpha   90.00
_cell.angle_beta   90.00
_cell.angle_gamma   90.00
#
_symmetry.space_group_name_H-M   'P 1'
#
loop_
_entity.id
_entity.type
_entity.pdbx_description
1 polymer ?
#
loop_
_entity_poly.entity_id
_entity_poly.type
_entity_poly.pdbx_seq_one_letter_code
_entity_poly.pdbx_strand_id
1 'polypeptide(L)'
;MQSHVIDSTTLLRWQQEQFAHDQRNHTDIIGLSRVDKLKHYGLHFAKYAGRIARAGGDSTVTLKTMVDAALVCLSAANALSQRFDRVVETDNLPTKYRIGLLADIADAGGRFSDACEKIDHMEDFLSIAREANIDVLRWVWCVASEFGADLQTEIIKRRQQLAERQFLIARHAR
;
A
#
# COMPACT_ATOMS: atom_id res chain seq x y z
N MET A 1 -4.67 -8.45 24.58
CA MET A 1 -4.89 -7.76 23.30
C MET A 1 -4.67 -8.81 22.21
N GLN A 2 -5.72 -9.29 21.56
CA GLN A 2 -5.57 -10.30 20.52
C GLN A 2 -4.95 -9.63 19.29
N SER A 3 -3.70 -9.98 18.99
CA SER A 3 -3.09 -9.68 17.70
C SER A 3 -3.93 -10.41 16.66
N HIS A 4 -4.79 -9.69 15.93
CA HIS A 4 -5.43 -10.26 14.75
C HIS A 4 -4.34 -10.41 13.69
N VAL A 5 -3.67 -11.56 13.72
CA VAL A 5 -2.74 -11.96 12.67
C VAL A 5 -3.55 -12.05 11.39
N ILE A 6 -3.29 -11.12 10.46
CA ILE A 6 -3.88 -11.16 9.12
C ILE A 6 -3.26 -12.34 8.39
N ASP A 7 -4.06 -13.34 8.07
CA ASP A 7 -3.60 -14.55 7.38
C ASP A 7 -3.38 -14.35 5.86
N SER A 8 -2.70 -15.30 5.23
CA SER A 8 -2.38 -15.25 3.80
C SER A 8 -3.63 -15.17 2.92
N THR A 9 -4.71 -15.84 3.32
CA THR A 9 -6.00 -15.86 2.60
C THR A 9 -6.65 -14.47 2.61
N THR A 10 -6.61 -13.80 3.76
CA THR A 10 -7.12 -12.45 3.93
C THR A 10 -6.36 -11.46 3.06
N LEU A 11 -5.04 -11.61 2.96
CA LEU A 11 -4.26 -10.73 2.09
C LEU A 11 -4.53 -10.92 0.62
N LEU A 12 -4.64 -12.16 0.17
CA LEU A 12 -5.02 -12.43 -1.21
C LEU A 12 -6.37 -11.81 -1.54
N ARG A 13 -7.35 -11.98 -0.64
CA ARG A 13 -8.67 -11.38 -0.78
C ARG A 13 -8.58 -9.86 -0.85
N TRP A 14 -7.85 -9.21 0.05
CA TRP A 14 -7.70 -7.75 0.01
C TRP A 14 -7.05 -7.26 -1.28
N GLN A 15 -6.06 -8.00 -1.79
CA GLN A 15 -5.39 -7.69 -3.04
C GLN A 15 -6.34 -7.77 -4.24
N GLN A 16 -7.18 -8.81 -4.29
CA GLN A 16 -8.22 -8.99 -5.32
C GLN A 16 -9.33 -7.94 -5.21
N GLU A 17 -9.79 -7.63 -4.00
CA GLU A 17 -10.77 -6.58 -3.75
C GLU A 17 -10.22 -5.20 -4.13
N GLN A 18 -8.92 -4.94 -3.90
CA GLN A 18 -8.29 -3.70 -4.34
C GLN A 18 -8.27 -3.61 -5.86
N PHE A 19 -7.92 -4.71 -6.54
CA PHE A 19 -7.94 -4.75 -8.00
C PHE A 19 -9.34 -4.45 -8.57
N ALA A 20 -10.38 -5.05 -8.00
CA ALA A 20 -11.76 -4.79 -8.40
C ALA A 20 -12.19 -3.34 -8.09
N HIS A 21 -11.74 -2.79 -6.96
CA HIS A 21 -11.97 -1.39 -6.60
C HIS A 21 -11.30 -0.44 -7.60
N ASP A 22 -10.03 -0.67 -7.93
CA ASP A 22 -9.26 0.17 -8.86
C ASP A 22 -9.86 0.12 -10.28
N GLN A 23 -10.24 -1.07 -10.77
CA GLN A 23 -10.89 -1.21 -12.08
C GLN A 23 -12.17 -0.39 -12.18
N ARG A 24 -12.94 -0.35 -11.11
CA ARG A 24 -14.19 0.41 -11.09
C ARG A 24 -13.94 1.90 -10.89
N ASN A 25 -13.13 2.29 -9.90
CA ASN A 25 -13.09 3.65 -9.36
C ASN A 25 -11.84 4.45 -9.75
N HIS A 26 -10.86 3.82 -10.39
CA HIS A 26 -9.59 4.42 -10.79
C HIS A 26 -9.24 4.00 -12.23
N THR A 27 -10.23 4.05 -13.13
CA THR A 27 -10.08 3.70 -14.55
C THR A 27 -8.97 4.48 -15.25
N ASP A 28 -8.76 5.73 -14.86
CA ASP A 28 -7.67 6.58 -15.32
C ASP A 28 -6.30 5.98 -14.98
N ILE A 29 -6.13 5.46 -13.76
CA ILE A 29 -4.88 4.81 -13.32
C ILE A 29 -4.77 3.39 -13.88
N ILE A 30 -5.88 2.65 -13.96
CA ILE A 30 -5.88 1.29 -14.53
C ILE A 30 -5.57 1.28 -16.03
N GLY A 31 -5.96 2.32 -16.75
CA GLY A 31 -5.66 2.49 -18.18
C GLY A 31 -4.19 2.80 -18.48
N LEU A 32 -3.40 3.20 -17.48
CA LEU A 32 -1.97 3.48 -17.65
C LEU A 32 -1.17 2.23 -18.05
N SER A 33 0.01 2.44 -18.64
CA SER A 33 0.98 1.37 -18.82
C SER A 33 1.44 0.81 -17.47
N ARG A 34 1.98 -0.41 -17.44
CA ARG A 34 2.53 -0.98 -16.21
C ARG A 34 3.61 -0.07 -15.60
N VAL A 35 4.47 0.51 -16.43
CA VAL A 35 5.55 1.41 -16.01
C VAL A 35 4.98 2.68 -15.36
N ASP A 36 3.99 3.31 -16.00
CA ASP A 36 3.39 4.53 -15.48
C ASP A 36 2.64 4.29 -14.16
N LYS A 37 2.01 3.11 -13.99
CA LYS A 37 1.43 2.71 -12.70
C LYS A 37 2.51 2.63 -11.61
N LEU A 38 3.65 2.00 -11.89
CA LEU A 38 4.73 1.89 -10.91
C LEU A 38 5.25 3.28 -10.53
N LYS A 39 5.51 4.16 -11.49
CA LYS A 39 5.89 5.55 -11.22
C LYS A 39 4.84 6.27 -10.36
N HIS A 40 3.55 6.10 -10.68
CA HIS A 40 2.46 6.65 -9.90
C HIS A 40 2.47 6.16 -8.44
N TYR A 41 2.69 4.86 -8.21
CA TYR A 41 2.78 4.30 -6.87
C TYR A 41 4.03 4.77 -6.11
N GLY A 42 5.18 4.91 -6.79
CA GLY A 42 6.38 5.51 -6.23
C GLY A 42 6.13 6.94 -5.72
N LEU A 43 5.44 7.77 -6.50
CA LEU A 43 5.03 9.12 -6.08
C LEU A 43 4.13 9.09 -4.84
N HIS A 44 3.24 8.10 -4.73
CA HIS A 44 2.42 7.91 -3.54
C HIS A 44 3.26 7.59 -2.30
N PHE A 45 4.23 6.67 -2.40
CA PHE A 45 5.09 6.32 -1.27
C PHE A 45 5.96 7.49 -0.81
N ALA A 46 6.56 8.25 -1.74
CA ALA A 46 7.31 9.47 -1.41
C ALA A 46 6.41 10.52 -0.72
N LYS A 47 5.18 10.72 -1.22
CA LYS A 47 4.18 11.60 -0.60
C LYS A 47 3.82 11.15 0.82
N TYR A 48 3.72 9.84 1.07
CA TYR A 48 3.41 9.30 2.40
C TYR A 48 4.55 9.55 3.39
N ALA A 49 5.81 9.33 3.00
CA ALA A 49 6.96 9.68 3.83
C ALA A 49 6.94 11.16 4.23
N GLY A 50 6.73 12.07 3.27
CA GLY A 50 6.61 13.50 3.56
C GLY A 50 5.41 13.85 4.46
N ARG A 51 4.29 13.13 4.34
CA ARG A 51 3.12 13.32 5.19
C ARG A 51 3.38 12.87 6.62
N ILE A 52 4.06 11.73 6.82
CA ILE A 52 4.49 11.25 8.14
C ILE A 52 5.48 12.22 8.78
N ALA A 53 6.46 12.73 8.01
CA ALA A 53 7.41 13.72 8.51
C ALA A 53 6.70 14.98 9.04
N ARG A 54 5.68 15.46 8.32
CA ARG A 54 4.89 16.64 8.74
C ARG A 54 3.89 16.36 9.85
N ALA A 55 3.49 15.10 10.05
CA ALA A 55 2.51 14.74 11.08
C ALA A 55 3.02 15.07 12.48
N GLY A 56 4.35 15.08 12.70
CA GLY A 56 4.94 15.48 13.98
C GLY A 56 4.45 14.65 15.18
N GLY A 57 4.06 13.39 14.95
CA GLY A 57 3.47 12.51 15.96
C GLY A 57 1.93 12.49 16.01
N ASP A 58 1.23 13.23 15.14
CA ASP A 58 -0.23 13.14 15.01
C ASP A 58 -0.64 11.72 14.55
N SER A 59 -1.28 10.99 15.47
CA SER A 59 -1.76 9.63 15.26
C SER A 59 -2.88 9.55 14.22
N THR A 60 -3.72 10.58 14.10
CA THR A 60 -4.81 10.63 13.11
C THR A 60 -4.25 10.70 11.71
N VAL A 61 -3.24 11.57 11.50
CA VAL A 61 -2.55 11.67 10.21
C VAL A 61 -1.79 10.38 9.90
N THR A 62 -1.12 9.80 10.90
CA THR A 62 -0.37 8.55 10.76
C THR A 62 -1.28 7.39 10.35
N LEU A 63 -2.38 7.17 11.07
CA LEU A 63 -3.36 6.13 10.78
C LEU A 63 -3.97 6.31 9.39
N LYS A 64 -4.41 7.52 9.03
CA LYS A 64 -4.93 7.79 7.68
C LYS A 64 -3.91 7.48 6.58
N THR A 65 -2.64 7.80 6.83
CA THR A 65 -1.54 7.53 5.90
C THR A 65 -1.27 6.04 5.80
N MET A 66 -1.35 5.30 6.90
CA MET A 66 -1.25 3.85 6.90
C MET A 66 -2.35 3.21 6.04
N VAL A 67 -3.60 3.64 6.15
CA VAL A 67 -4.67 3.07 5.31
C VAL A 67 -4.43 3.40 3.83
N ASP A 68 -4.09 4.66 3.52
CA ASP A 68 -3.76 5.07 2.14
C ASP A 68 -2.55 4.28 1.57
N ALA A 69 -1.54 3.98 2.41
CA ALA A 69 -0.38 3.18 2.04
C ALA A 69 -0.75 1.71 1.82
N ALA A 70 -1.62 1.14 2.65
CA ALA A 70 -2.11 -0.23 2.49
C ALA A 70 -2.81 -0.42 1.14
N LEU A 71 -3.73 0.48 0.76
CA LEU A 71 -4.44 0.40 -0.52
C LEU A 71 -3.46 0.50 -1.70
N VAL A 72 -2.55 1.46 -1.70
CA VAL A 72 -1.56 1.62 -2.78
C VAL A 72 -0.58 0.45 -2.85
N CYS A 73 -0.18 -0.11 -1.70
CA CYS A 73 0.67 -1.30 -1.63
C CYS A 73 0.02 -2.51 -2.32
N LEU A 74 -1.29 -2.71 -2.11
CA LEU A 74 -2.07 -3.75 -2.80
C LEU A 74 -2.16 -3.49 -4.31
N SER A 75 -2.40 -2.25 -4.73
CA SER A 75 -2.41 -1.85 -6.15
C SER A 75 -1.04 -2.03 -6.81
N ALA A 76 0.04 -1.69 -6.12
CA ALA A 76 1.42 -1.89 -6.56
C ALA A 76 1.75 -3.38 -6.70
N ALA A 77 1.31 -4.21 -5.74
CA ALA A 77 1.48 -5.66 -5.81
C ALA A 77 0.80 -6.26 -7.06
N ASN A 78 -0.41 -5.80 -7.37
CA ASN A 78 -1.11 -6.18 -8.60
C ASN A 78 -0.32 -5.80 -9.85
N ALA A 79 0.22 -4.58 -9.92
CA ALA A 79 1.06 -4.14 -11.04
C ALA A 79 2.40 -4.87 -11.13
N LEU A 80 2.97 -5.33 -10.00
CA LEU A 80 4.21 -6.12 -9.95
C LEU A 80 4.00 -7.62 -10.19
N SER A 81 2.74 -8.06 -10.33
CA SER A 81 2.34 -9.47 -10.29
C SER A 81 2.92 -10.19 -9.07
N GLN A 82 2.91 -9.49 -7.93
CA GLN A 82 3.43 -9.94 -6.66
C GLN A 82 2.29 -10.49 -5.82
N ARG A 83 2.38 -11.76 -5.42
CA ARG A 83 1.37 -12.44 -4.60
C ARG A 83 1.72 -12.32 -3.12
N PHE A 84 0.99 -11.48 -2.39
CA PHE A 84 1.28 -11.26 -0.97
C PHE A 84 0.97 -12.45 -0.06
N ASP A 85 0.03 -13.29 -0.45
CA ASP A 85 -0.23 -14.54 0.26
C ASP A 85 1.02 -15.43 0.34
N ARG A 86 1.83 -15.44 -0.71
CA ARG A 86 3.09 -16.21 -0.77
C ARG A 86 4.22 -15.57 0.01
N VAL A 87 4.18 -14.26 0.22
CA VAL A 87 5.19 -13.53 1.00
C VAL A 87 4.98 -13.76 2.50
N VAL A 88 3.71 -13.77 2.94
CA VAL A 88 3.37 -13.94 4.36
C VAL A 88 3.38 -15.39 4.81
N GLU A 89 3.18 -16.35 3.90
CA GLU A 89 3.41 -17.78 4.19
C GLU A 89 4.87 -18.08 4.58
N THR A 90 5.82 -17.25 4.16
CA THR A 90 7.26 -17.43 4.43
C THR A 90 7.80 -16.57 5.57
N ASP A 91 7.18 -15.41 5.85
CA ASP A 91 7.66 -14.43 6.82
C ASP A 91 6.60 -14.15 7.89
N ASN A 92 6.95 -14.36 9.17
CA ASN A 92 6.23 -13.72 10.26
C ASN A 92 6.41 -12.21 10.11
N LEU A 93 5.35 -11.49 9.69
CA LEU A 93 5.43 -10.04 9.49
C LEU A 93 5.86 -9.36 10.81
N PRO A 94 6.95 -8.57 10.78
CA PRO A 94 7.46 -7.93 11.99
C PRO A 94 6.43 -6.94 12.54
N THR A 95 6.31 -6.89 13.85
CA THR A 95 5.47 -5.92 14.59
C THR A 95 6.30 -4.76 15.15
N LYS A 96 7.52 -4.59 14.64
CA LYS A 96 8.47 -3.56 15.07
C LYS A 96 9.13 -2.91 13.86
N TYR A 97 9.28 -1.60 13.91
CA TYR A 97 10.07 -0.84 12.95
C TYR A 97 11.52 -1.31 12.93
N ARG A 98 12.14 -1.29 11.74
CA ARG A 98 13.57 -1.59 11.57
C ARG A 98 14.42 -0.41 12.02
N ILE A 99 14.04 0.80 11.61
CA ILE A 99 14.74 2.05 11.96
C ILE A 99 13.79 2.97 12.74
N GLY A 100 12.57 3.15 12.25
CA GLY A 100 11.56 3.97 12.90
C GLY A 100 10.44 4.38 11.95
N LEU A 101 9.34 4.91 12.51
CA LEU A 101 8.11 5.25 11.78
C LEU A 101 8.35 6.03 10.47
N LEU A 102 9.15 7.11 10.50
CA LEU A 102 9.44 7.90 9.30
C LEU A 102 10.52 7.23 8.43
N ALA A 103 11.59 6.75 9.02
CA ALA A 103 12.74 6.25 8.30
C ALA A 103 12.39 5.01 7.45
N ASP A 104 11.54 4.12 7.97
CA ASP A 104 11.16 2.89 7.26
C ASP A 104 10.31 3.17 6.02
N ILE A 105 9.31 4.06 6.11
CA ILE A 105 8.51 4.43 4.93
C ILE A 105 9.30 5.28 3.93
N ALA A 106 10.23 6.12 4.41
CA ALA A 106 11.11 6.91 3.56
C ALA A 106 12.08 6.01 2.78
N ASP A 107 12.69 5.03 3.43
CA ASP A 107 13.59 4.06 2.79
C ASP A 107 12.85 3.18 1.78
N ALA A 108 11.70 2.61 2.16
CA ALA A 108 10.89 1.81 1.25
C ALA A 108 10.40 2.62 0.04
N GLY A 109 9.90 3.84 0.26
CA GLY A 109 9.48 4.74 -0.81
C GLY A 109 10.65 5.18 -1.71
N GLY A 110 11.84 5.39 -1.12
CA GLY A 110 13.08 5.72 -1.83
C GLY A 110 13.53 4.60 -2.75
N ARG A 111 13.62 3.36 -2.25
CA ARG A 111 13.94 2.18 -3.06
C ARG A 111 12.91 1.89 -4.15
N PHE A 112 11.62 2.09 -3.87
CA PHE A 112 10.60 1.97 -4.91
C PHE A 112 10.79 3.04 -6.00
N SER A 113 11.18 4.25 -5.62
CA SER A 113 11.47 5.34 -6.57
C SER A 113 12.75 5.08 -7.38
N ASP A 114 13.80 4.54 -6.76
CA ASP A 114 15.00 4.04 -7.43
C ASP A 114 14.64 2.97 -8.48
N ALA A 115 13.81 1.99 -8.11
CA ALA A 115 13.31 1.02 -9.08
C ALA A 115 12.52 1.66 -10.23
N CYS A 116 11.81 2.78 -9.99
CA CYS A 116 11.13 3.51 -11.06
C CYS A 116 12.08 4.23 -12.01
N GLU A 117 13.19 4.78 -11.48
CA GLU A 117 14.26 5.42 -12.27
C GLU A 117 15.05 4.39 -13.09
N LYS A 118 15.33 3.22 -12.51
CA LYS A 118 15.94 2.08 -13.22
C LYS A 118 15.16 1.62 -14.44
N ILE A 119 13.83 1.71 -14.41
CA ILE A 119 13.00 1.41 -15.60
C ILE A 119 13.35 2.37 -16.75
N ASP A 120 13.59 3.64 -16.46
CA ASP A 120 13.93 4.66 -17.47
C ASP A 120 15.34 4.44 -18.04
N HIS A 121 16.23 3.85 -17.25
CA HIS A 121 17.57 3.45 -17.67
C HIS A 121 17.65 2.04 -18.26
N MET A 122 16.52 1.32 -18.37
CA MET A 122 16.46 -0.08 -18.82
C MET A 122 17.32 -1.05 -17.98
N GLU A 123 17.45 -0.77 -16.69
CA GLU A 123 18.16 -1.61 -15.73
C GLU A 123 17.21 -2.61 -15.03
N ASP A 124 17.77 -3.62 -14.35
CA ASP A 124 16.94 -4.51 -13.51
C ASP A 124 16.38 -3.75 -12.30
N PHE A 125 15.06 -3.78 -12.16
CA PHE A 125 14.32 -3.02 -11.15
C PHE A 125 13.39 -3.91 -10.31
N LEU A 126 13.09 -5.13 -10.78
CA LEU A 126 11.92 -5.87 -10.32
C LEU A 126 12.06 -6.35 -8.89
N SER A 127 13.26 -6.80 -8.51
CA SER A 127 13.61 -7.22 -7.15
C SER A 127 13.45 -6.05 -6.17
N ILE A 128 14.08 -4.91 -6.47
CA ILE A 128 14.06 -3.69 -5.65
C ILE A 128 12.62 -3.19 -5.46
N ALA A 129 11.82 -3.13 -6.52
CA ALA A 129 10.42 -2.71 -6.43
C ALA A 129 9.58 -3.65 -5.56
N ARG A 130 9.77 -4.97 -5.69
CA ARG A 130 9.04 -5.97 -4.92
C ARG A 130 9.42 -5.95 -3.44
N GLU A 131 10.70 -5.86 -3.13
CA GLU A 131 11.19 -5.75 -1.75
C GLU A 131 10.72 -4.46 -1.09
N ALA A 132 10.82 -3.33 -1.78
CA ALA A 132 10.32 -2.06 -1.31
C ALA A 132 8.82 -2.10 -1.01
N ASN A 133 8.02 -2.72 -1.88
CA ASN A 133 6.58 -2.87 -1.65
C ASN A 133 6.26 -3.76 -0.44
N ILE A 134 7.05 -4.82 -0.20
CA ILE A 134 6.95 -5.65 1.00
C ILE A 134 7.28 -4.82 2.24
N ASP A 135 8.29 -3.96 2.19
CA ASP A 135 8.63 -3.12 3.34
C ASP A 135 7.56 -2.06 3.63
N VAL A 136 6.87 -1.55 2.60
CA VAL A 136 5.65 -0.75 2.80
C VAL A 136 4.57 -1.57 3.50
N LEU A 137 4.37 -2.83 3.10
CA LEU A 137 3.43 -3.75 3.75
C LEU A 137 3.80 -3.95 5.23
N ARG A 138 5.07 -4.23 5.53
CA ARG A 138 5.58 -4.37 6.90
C ARG A 138 5.37 -3.10 7.72
N TRP A 139 5.63 -1.95 7.14
CA TRP A 139 5.39 -0.65 7.77
C TRP A 139 3.92 -0.45 8.14
N VAL A 140 2.99 -0.81 7.23
CA VAL A 140 1.55 -0.79 7.50
C VAL A 140 1.19 -1.66 8.72
N TRP A 141 1.78 -2.85 8.84
CA TRP A 141 1.53 -3.73 9.99
C TRP A 141 2.08 -3.16 11.29
N CYS A 142 3.29 -2.58 11.26
CA CYS A 142 3.89 -1.97 12.42
C CYS A 142 3.01 -0.84 12.96
N VAL A 143 2.54 0.05 12.07
CA VAL A 143 1.63 1.14 12.45
C VAL A 143 0.31 0.59 12.97
N ALA A 144 -0.31 -0.38 12.28
CA ALA A 144 -1.57 -0.96 12.74
C ALA A 144 -1.42 -1.60 14.14
N SER A 145 -0.32 -2.31 14.38
CA SER A 145 -0.01 -2.94 15.67
C SER A 145 0.27 -1.91 16.77
N GLU A 146 1.05 -0.86 16.47
CA GLU A 146 1.41 0.19 17.43
C GLU A 146 0.18 0.96 17.92
N PHE A 147 -0.73 1.30 17.00
CA PHE A 147 -1.92 2.09 17.30
C PHE A 147 -3.18 1.24 17.57
N GLY A 148 -3.08 -0.10 17.55
CA GLY A 148 -4.20 -1.01 17.79
C GLY A 148 -5.33 -0.89 16.75
N ALA A 149 -5.00 -0.56 15.51
CA ALA A 149 -5.97 -0.33 14.45
C ALA A 149 -6.43 -1.65 13.79
N ASP A 150 -7.75 -1.80 13.62
CA ASP A 150 -8.31 -2.87 12.77
C ASP A 150 -8.14 -2.51 11.29
N LEU A 151 -7.05 -2.99 10.71
CA LEU A 151 -6.69 -2.71 9.32
C LEU A 151 -7.78 -3.15 8.33
N GLN A 152 -8.51 -4.23 8.60
CA GLN A 152 -9.60 -4.67 7.72
C GLN A 152 -10.71 -3.63 7.68
N THR A 153 -11.17 -3.22 8.85
CA THR A 153 -12.25 -2.24 8.99
C THR A 153 -11.86 -0.92 8.36
N GLU A 154 -10.63 -0.46 8.59
CA GLU A 154 -10.14 0.81 8.04
C GLU A 154 -9.98 0.78 6.51
N ILE A 155 -9.48 -0.32 5.94
CA ILE A 155 -9.42 -0.53 4.47
C ILE A 155 -10.83 -0.47 3.85
N ILE A 156 -11.80 -1.17 4.45
CA ILE A 156 -13.19 -1.20 3.96
C ILE A 156 -13.79 0.21 3.97
N LYS A 157 -13.68 0.91 5.11
CA LYS A 157 -14.16 2.31 5.23
C LYS A 157 -13.51 3.20 4.18
N ARG A 158 -12.20 3.06 3.99
CA ARG A 158 -11.47 3.92 3.06
C ARG A 158 -11.86 3.69 1.61
N ARG A 159 -12.05 2.43 1.18
CA ARG A 159 -12.54 2.11 -0.17
C ARG A 159 -13.92 2.70 -0.44
N GLN A 160 -14.83 2.64 0.55
CA GLN A 160 -16.15 3.25 0.45
C GLN A 160 -16.05 4.77 0.23
N GLN A 161 -15.24 5.46 1.04
CA GLN A 161 -14.99 6.90 0.89
C GLN A 161 -14.39 7.27 -0.47
N LEU A 162 -13.48 6.45 -1.00
CA LEU A 162 -12.88 6.70 -2.31
C LEU A 162 -13.87 6.44 -3.45
N ALA A 163 -14.73 5.42 -3.33
CA ALA A 163 -15.76 5.14 -4.30
C ALA A 163 -16.80 6.27 -4.42
N GLU A 164 -17.11 6.96 -3.30
CA GLU A 164 -18.02 8.13 -3.30
C GLU A 164 -17.51 9.31 -4.12
N ARG A 165 -16.20 9.41 -4.36
CA ARG A 165 -15.62 10.49 -5.17
C ARG A 165 -15.89 10.32 -6.67
N GLN A 166 -16.19 9.10 -7.11
CA GLN A 166 -16.45 8.78 -8.50
C GLN A 166 -17.93 8.97 -8.84
N PHE A 167 -18.37 10.22 -8.81
CA PHE A 167 -19.78 10.62 -9.04
C PHE A 167 -20.32 10.19 -10.42
N LEU A 168 -19.44 9.91 -11.38
CA LEU A 168 -19.80 9.43 -12.72
C LEU A 168 -20.23 7.96 -12.74
N ILE A 169 -19.93 7.19 -11.69
CA ILE A 169 -20.27 5.78 -11.60
C ILE A 169 -21.60 5.63 -10.88
N ALA A 170 -22.64 5.22 -11.62
CA ALA A 170 -23.94 4.96 -11.04
C ALA A 170 -23.85 3.99 -9.85
N ARG A 171 -24.35 4.42 -8.68
CA ARG A 171 -24.60 3.52 -7.56
C ARG A 171 -25.63 2.51 -8.04
N HIS A 172 -25.25 1.23 -8.11
CA HIS A 172 -26.25 0.18 -8.22
C HIS A 172 -27.00 0.22 -6.88
N ALA A 173 -28.31 0.50 -6.93
CA ALA A 173 -29.18 0.32 -5.78
C ALA A 173 -28.99 -1.14 -5.34
N ARG A 174 -28.55 -1.34 -4.10
CA ARG A 174 -28.58 -2.66 -3.47
C ARG A 174 -29.99 -2.89 -2.95
#